data_AF-A0A2V9P217-F1
#
_entry.id   AF-A0A2V9P217-F1
#
_cell.length_a   1.000
_cell.length_b   1.000
_cell.length_c   1.000
_cell.angle_alpha   90.00
_cell.angle_beta   90.00
_cell.angle_gamma   90.00
#
_symmetry.space_group_name_H-M   'P 1'
#
loop_
_entity.id
_entity.type
_entity.pdbx_description
1 polymer ?
#
loop_
_entity_poly.entity_id
_entity_poly.type
_entity_poly.pdbx_seq_one_letter_code
_entity_poly.pdbx_strand_id
1 'polypeptide(L)'
;VNNVGKGKAVYIGADLHPPDLFRVLGAFAGAAGIQRAIDVPAGVELTVRNSGSRRWLCVLNHKSEAQMIHLAGTFKDANSGQAHRDATELPAYGVLVLEKV
;
A
#
# COMPACT_ATOMS: atom_id res chain seq x y z
N VAL A 1 -20.51 -14.19 -10.39
CA VAL A 1 -19.70 -13.34 -11.29
C VAL A 1 -20.33 -13.38 -12.66
N ASN A 2 -20.57 -12.23 -13.28
CA ASN A 2 -21.08 -12.12 -14.65
C ASN A 2 -19.97 -11.62 -15.60
N ASN A 3 -19.82 -12.22 -16.79
CA ASN A 3 -18.88 -11.74 -17.80
C ASN A 3 -19.62 -10.79 -18.76
N VAL A 4 -19.12 -9.57 -18.94
CA VAL A 4 -19.77 -8.53 -19.76
C VAL A 4 -18.72 -7.91 -20.69
N GLY A 5 -18.84 -8.22 -22.00
CA GLY A 5 -17.84 -7.80 -22.98
C GLY A 5 -16.44 -8.29 -22.60
N LYS A 6 -15.48 -7.36 -22.48
CA LYS A 6 -14.09 -7.65 -22.07
C LYS A 6 -13.90 -7.70 -20.54
N GLY A 7 -14.94 -7.42 -19.76
CA GLY A 7 -14.86 -7.25 -18.32
C GLY A 7 -15.72 -8.24 -17.53
N LYS A 8 -15.77 -8.02 -16.21
CA LYS A 8 -16.57 -8.81 -15.26
C LYS A 8 -17.32 -7.88 -14.32
N ALA A 9 -18.52 -8.28 -13.92
CA ALA A 9 -19.31 -7.63 -12.90
C ALA A 9 -19.59 -8.61 -11.75
N VAL A 10 -19.43 -8.14 -10.51
CA VAL A 10 -19.70 -8.95 -9.31
C VAL A 10 -20.67 -8.19 -8.41
N TYR A 11 -21.75 -8.87 -8.01
CA TYR A 11 -22.69 -8.39 -6.99
C TYR A 11 -22.47 -9.19 -5.71
N ILE A 12 -22.41 -8.50 -4.58
CA ILE A 12 -22.32 -9.10 -3.24
C ILE A 12 -23.57 -8.66 -2.48
N GLY A 13 -24.52 -9.58 -2.32
CA GLY A 13 -25.82 -9.32 -1.69
C GLY A 13 -25.81 -9.46 -0.16
N ALA A 14 -24.65 -9.35 0.47
CA ALA A 14 -24.47 -9.53 1.91
C ALA A 14 -23.49 -8.48 2.45
N ASP A 15 -23.69 -8.13 3.72
CA ASP A 15 -22.70 -7.37 4.48
C ASP A 15 -21.61 -8.35 4.98
N LEU A 16 -20.40 -8.18 4.47
CA LEU A 16 -19.28 -9.06 4.77
C LEU A 16 -18.48 -8.51 5.95
N HIS A 17 -18.09 -9.38 6.87
CA HIS A 17 -17.14 -9.01 7.90
C HIS A 17 -15.82 -8.54 7.24
N PRO A 18 -15.11 -7.52 7.78
CA PRO A 18 -13.98 -6.88 7.09
C PRO A 18 -12.88 -7.81 6.54
N PRO A 19 -12.46 -8.91 7.22
CA PRO A 19 -11.50 -9.86 6.67
C PRO A 19 -11.99 -10.58 5.42
N ASP A 20 -13.29 -10.88 5.34
CA ASP A 20 -13.89 -11.54 4.18
C ASP A 20 -13.94 -10.57 2.99
N LEU A 21 -14.35 -9.33 3.23
CA LEU A 21 -14.32 -8.28 2.21
C LEU A 21 -12.88 -8.03 1.72
N PHE A 22 -11.90 -7.99 2.63
CA PHE A 22 -10.49 -7.84 2.29
C PHE A 22 -10.00 -8.95 1.37
N ARG A 23 -10.37 -10.21 1.65
CA ARG A 23 -10.03 -11.36 0.79
C ARG A 23 -10.67 -11.25 -0.59
N VAL A 24 -11.95 -10.86 -0.65
CA VAL A 24 -12.68 -10.68 -1.93
C VAL A 24 -12.03 -9.59 -2.78
N LEU A 25 -11.74 -8.43 -2.19
CA LEU A 25 -11.06 -7.33 -2.89
C LEU A 25 -9.65 -7.72 -3.33
N GLY A 26 -8.91 -8.46 -2.47
CA GLY A 26 -7.60 -8.99 -2.82
C GLY A 26 -7.64 -9.93 -4.03
N ALA A 27 -8.64 -10.80 -4.11
CA ALA A 27 -8.83 -11.67 -5.27
C ALA A 27 -9.13 -10.88 -6.56
N PHE A 28 -9.93 -9.81 -6.47
CA PHE A 28 -10.21 -8.95 -7.62
C PHE A 28 -8.98 -8.17 -8.08
N ALA A 29 -8.21 -7.61 -7.15
CA ALA A 29 -6.96 -6.93 -7.45
C ALA A 29 -5.97 -7.88 -8.14
N GLY A 30 -5.80 -9.10 -7.63
CA GLY A 30 -4.94 -10.13 -8.23
C GLY A 30 -5.39 -10.52 -9.63
N ALA A 31 -6.70 -10.77 -9.83
CA ALA A 31 -7.26 -11.10 -11.14
C ALA A 31 -7.11 -9.96 -12.16
N ALA A 32 -7.05 -8.71 -11.72
CA ALA A 32 -6.81 -7.53 -12.54
C ALA A 32 -5.33 -7.20 -12.73
N GLY A 33 -4.40 -7.95 -12.13
CA GLY A 33 -2.96 -7.68 -12.18
C GLY A 33 -2.54 -6.43 -11.39
N ILE A 34 -3.37 -5.96 -10.45
CA ILE A 34 -3.06 -4.81 -9.60
C ILE A 34 -2.12 -5.27 -8.49
N GLN A 35 -0.95 -4.62 -8.41
CA GLN A 35 0.08 -4.92 -7.43
C GLN A 35 0.30 -3.76 -6.47
N ARG A 36 0.68 -4.09 -5.23
CA ARG A 36 1.14 -3.11 -4.26
C ARG A 36 2.57 -2.68 -4.59
N ALA A 37 2.92 -1.44 -4.23
CA ALA A 37 4.29 -0.95 -4.41
C ALA A 37 5.24 -1.59 -3.38
N ILE A 38 4.80 -1.71 -2.13
CA ILE A 38 5.44 -2.42 -1.03
C ILE A 38 4.34 -2.99 -0.12
N ASP A 39 4.67 -4.02 0.66
CA ASP A 39 3.79 -4.50 1.73
C ASP A 39 4.02 -3.68 3.01
N VAL A 40 2.93 -3.40 3.72
CA VAL A 40 2.94 -2.67 4.99
C VAL A 40 2.09 -3.42 6.02
N PRO A 41 2.45 -3.36 7.32
CA PRO A 41 1.68 -4.03 8.36
C PRO A 41 0.31 -3.36 8.57
N ALA A 42 -0.63 -4.10 9.17
CA ALA A 42 -1.94 -3.54 9.51
C ALA A 42 -1.79 -2.30 10.41
N GLY A 43 -2.58 -1.26 10.14
CA GLY A 43 -2.49 0.04 10.81
C GLY A 43 -1.46 1.00 10.18
N VAL A 44 -0.68 0.54 9.19
CA VAL A 44 0.13 1.41 8.34
C VAL A 44 -0.57 1.59 7.00
N GLU A 45 -0.76 2.85 6.60
CA GLU A 45 -1.31 3.22 5.32
C GLU A 45 -0.18 3.45 4.30
N LEU A 46 -0.40 2.99 3.07
CA LEU A 46 0.47 3.26 1.93
C LEU A 46 -0.35 3.94 0.83
N THR A 47 0.05 5.14 0.45
CA THR A 47 -0.49 5.84 -0.73
C THR A 47 0.62 6.21 -1.70
N VAL A 48 0.27 6.36 -2.97
CA VAL A 48 1.21 6.69 -4.04
C VAL A 48 0.78 7.97 -4.71
N ARG A 49 1.71 8.93 -4.84
CA ARG A 49 1.51 10.15 -5.61
C ARG A 49 2.50 10.18 -6.78
N ASN A 50 2.02 10.59 -7.95
CA ASN A 50 2.84 10.80 -9.13
C ASN A 50 2.76 12.26 -9.58
N SER A 51 3.86 12.83 -10.04
CA SER A 51 3.91 14.14 -10.69
C SER A 51 5.06 14.19 -11.70
N GLY A 52 4.72 14.32 -12.99
CA GLY A 52 5.70 14.19 -14.06
C GLY A 52 6.39 12.83 -14.03
N SER A 53 7.73 12.83 -14.02
CA SER A 53 8.55 11.61 -13.91
C SER A 53 8.77 11.14 -12.47
N ARG A 54 8.25 11.86 -11.47
CA ARG A 54 8.49 11.55 -10.06
C ARG A 54 7.34 10.78 -9.44
N ARG A 55 7.69 9.88 -8.53
CA ARG A 55 6.76 9.02 -7.80
C ARG A 55 7.17 8.95 -6.34
N TRP A 56 6.21 9.18 -5.45
CA TRP A 56 6.38 9.13 -4.01
C TRP A 56 5.48 8.07 -3.40
N LEU A 57 6.03 7.31 -2.46
CA LEU A 57 5.29 6.43 -1.56
C LEU A 57 5.14 7.17 -0.23
N CYS A 58 3.91 7.52 0.14
CA CYS A 58 3.60 8.08 1.44
C CYS A 58 3.22 6.92 2.36
N VAL A 59 4.01 6.70 3.40
CA VAL A 59 3.81 5.64 4.40
C VAL A 59 3.47 6.29 5.74
N LEU A 60 2.27 6.01 6.25
CA LEU A 60 1.73 6.65 7.46
C LEU A 60 1.42 5.59 8.50
N ASN A 61 2.03 5.69 9.68
CA ASN A 61 1.70 4.82 10.80
C ASN A 61 0.54 5.41 11.60
N HIS A 62 -0.61 4.75 11.63
CA HIS A 62 -1.75 5.20 12.43
C HIS A 62 -1.76 4.60 13.85
N LYS A 63 -0.73 3.84 14.22
CA LYS A 63 -0.58 3.27 15.57
C LYS A 63 0.25 4.17 16.49
N SER A 64 -0.03 4.04 17.78
CA SER A 64 0.75 4.61 18.89
C SER A 64 2.07 3.88 19.16
N GLU A 65 2.44 2.91 18.34
CA GLU A 65 3.63 2.08 18.49
C GLU A 65 4.46 2.12 17.20
N ALA A 66 5.78 1.98 17.31
CA ALA A 66 6.65 1.88 16.15
C ALA A 66 6.31 0.62 15.31
N GLN A 67 6.41 0.72 13.99
CA GLN A 67 6.15 -0.38 13.07
C GLN A 67 7.35 -0.58 12.15
N MET A 68 7.66 -1.84 11.84
CA MET A 68 8.69 -2.17 10.87
C MET A 68 8.09 -2.21 9.46
N ILE A 69 8.70 -1.48 8.52
CA ILE A 69 8.29 -1.45 7.11
C ILE A 69 9.39 -2.10 6.27
N HIS A 70 9.03 -3.05 5.41
CA HIS A 70 9.95 -3.68 4.48
C HIS A 70 9.93 -2.97 3.13
N LEU A 71 11.11 -2.61 2.63
CA LEU A 71 11.32 -1.87 1.40
C LEU A 71 11.98 -2.78 0.36
N ALA A 72 11.40 -2.85 -0.85
CA ALA A 72 12.01 -3.55 -1.98
C ALA A 72 13.04 -2.64 -2.69
N GLY A 73 14.15 -2.33 -2.01
CA GLY A 73 15.27 -1.55 -2.54
C GLY A 73 15.65 -0.35 -1.68
N THR A 74 16.34 0.61 -2.29
CA THR A 74 16.75 1.87 -1.64
C THR A 74 15.79 2.99 -1.98
N PHE A 75 15.34 3.70 -0.96
CA PHE A 75 14.48 4.87 -1.08
C PHE A 75 15.12 6.04 -0.35
N LYS A 76 14.86 7.25 -0.84
CA LYS A 76 15.20 8.49 -0.17
C LYS A 76 13.94 9.11 0.40
N ASP A 77 13.96 9.45 1.67
CA ASP A 77 12.88 10.25 2.28
C ASP A 77 12.99 11.70 1.78
N ALA A 78 11.90 12.21 1.21
CA ALA A 78 11.82 13.57 0.69
C ALA A 78 11.83 14.63 1.80
N ASN A 79 11.47 14.25 3.04
CA ASN A 79 11.42 15.18 4.17
C ASN A 79 12.82 15.36 4.80
N SER A 80 13.49 14.27 5.13
CA SER A 80 14.81 14.30 5.80
C SER A 80 16.00 14.22 4.85
N GLY A 81 15.79 13.72 3.63
CA GLY A 81 16.86 13.37 2.70
C GLY A 81 17.57 12.05 3.03
N GLN A 82 17.19 11.37 4.12
CA GLN A 82 17.79 10.12 4.56
C GLN A 82 17.48 8.97 3.58
N ALA A 83 18.45 8.09 3.36
CA ALA A 83 18.24 6.86 2.60
C ALA A 83 17.80 5.72 3.52
N HIS A 84 16.76 5.00 3.12
CA HIS A 84 16.23 3.80 3.78
C HIS A 84 16.41 2.60 2.84
N ARG A 85 16.85 1.46 3.38
CA ARG A 85 17.15 0.24 2.62
C ARG A 85 16.58 -0.98 3.32
N ASP A 86 16.02 -1.90 2.56
CA ASP A 86 15.52 -3.23 2.97
C ASP A 86 14.42 -3.22 4.03
N ALA A 87 14.64 -2.57 5.17
CA ALA A 87 13.64 -2.29 6.18
C ALA A 87 13.91 -0.95 6.88
N THR A 88 12.86 -0.33 7.37
CA THR A 88 12.98 0.86 8.22
C THR A 88 11.94 0.82 9.31
N GLU A 89 12.33 1.25 10.50
CA GLU A 89 11.38 1.53 11.57
C GLU A 89 10.64 2.83 11.25
N LEU A 90 9.33 2.79 11.40
CA LEU A 90 8.43 3.94 11.32
C LEU A 90 7.91 4.21 12.73
N PRO A 91 8.29 5.33 13.37
CA PRO A 91 7.86 5.64 14.74
C PRO A 91 6.34 5.68 14.90
N ALA A 92 5.86 5.66 16.15
CA ALA A 92 4.46 5.91 16.49
C ALA A 92 3.97 7.21 15.83
N TYR A 93 2.84 7.15 15.12
CA TYR A 93 2.30 8.27 14.32
C TYR A 93 3.26 8.88 13.28
N GLY A 94 4.32 8.14 12.95
CA GLY A 94 5.37 8.58 12.02
C GLY A 94 4.91 8.55 10.57
N VAL A 95 5.57 9.38 9.75
CA VAL A 95 5.33 9.48 8.31
C VAL A 95 6.65 9.46 7.56
N LEU A 96 6.72 8.69 6.47
CA LEU A 96 7.80 8.73 5.49
C LEU A 96 7.25 9.07 4.10
N VAL A 97 7.97 9.90 3.36
CA VAL A 97 7.64 10.22 1.96
C VAL A 97 8.79 9.76 1.09
N LEU A 98 8.69 8.52 0.58
CA LEU A 98 9.80 7.81 -0.04
C LEU A 98 9.79 7.97 -1.56
N GLU A 99 10.91 8.41 -2.12
CA GLU A 99 11.20 8.39 -3.56
C GLU A 99 12.26 7.30 -3.83
N LYS A 100 12.06 6.51 -4.88
CA LYS A 100 13.03 5.46 -5.24
C LYS A 100 14.32 6.11 -5.77
N VAL A 101 15.46 5.63 -5.29
CA VAL A 101 16.80 6.06 -5.77
C VAL A 101 17.20 5.26 -7.00
#